data_AF-A0AA38LMD8-F1
#
_entry.id   AF-A0AA38LMD8-F1
#
_cell.length_a   1.000
_cell.length_b   1.000
_cell.length_c   1.000
_cell.angle_alpha   90.00
_cell.angle_beta   90.00
_cell.angle_gamma   90.00
#
_symmetry.space_group_name_H-M   'P 1'
#
loop_
_entity.id
_entity.type
_entity.pdbx_description
1 polymer ?
#
loop_
_entity_poly.entity_id
_entity_poly.type
_entity_poly.pdbx_seq_one_letter_code
_entity_poly.pdbx_strand_id
1 'polypeptide(L)'
;VVDQVYYEEAIKNGVSEKSMDDEIDAIENNRTWDLMDLPKGKDVIGVNWVYKIKYNVDGKVQKQKEKLVARGFTQQYGVDYNETFAPVAHLDM
;
A
#
# COMPACT_ATOMS: atom_id res chain seq x y z
N VAL A 1 -11.71 -0.81 15.09
CA VAL A 1 -12.10 -1.38 13.79
C VAL A 1 -11.39 -0.59 12.72
N VAL A 2 -10.77 -1.26 11.76
CA VAL A 2 -10.12 -0.59 10.65
C VAL A 2 -10.91 -0.97 9.41
N ASP A 3 -11.61 0.00 8.85
CA ASP A 3 -12.35 -0.21 7.61
C ASP A 3 -11.49 0.20 6.43
N GLN A 4 -11.33 -0.73 5.49
CA GLN A 4 -10.82 -0.42 4.17
C GLN A 4 -11.96 0.23 3.39
N VAL A 5 -11.71 1.42 2.85
CA VAL A 5 -12.73 2.19 2.12
C VAL A 5 -12.44 2.19 0.63
N TYR A 6 -13.50 2.34 -0.18
CA TYR A 6 -13.36 2.49 -1.62
C TYR A 6 -12.81 3.87 -1.98
N TYR A 7 -12.18 4.00 -3.14
CA TYR A 7 -11.55 5.25 -3.60
C TYR A 7 -12.48 6.47 -3.52
N GLU A 8 -13.73 6.33 -3.98
CA GLU A 8 -14.70 7.44 -3.95
C GLU A 8 -15.02 7.91 -2.53
N GLU A 9 -15.11 6.97 -1.59
CA GLU A 9 -15.31 7.26 -0.18
C GLU A 9 -14.04 7.84 0.45
N ALA A 10 -12.86 7.40 0.02
CA ALA A 10 -11.58 7.94 0.46
C ALA A 10 -11.45 9.42 0.08
N ILE A 11 -11.74 9.78 -1.18
CA ILE A 11 -11.74 11.17 -1.66
C ILE A 11 -12.75 12.03 -0.88
N LYS A 12 -13.97 11.52 -0.67
CA LYS A 12 -15.00 12.21 0.14
C LYS A 12 -14.54 12.43 1.58
N ASN A 13 -13.76 11.52 2.12
CA ASN A 13 -13.23 11.61 3.48
C ASN A 13 -11.94 12.44 3.58
N GLY A 14 -11.41 12.97 2.48
CA GLY A 14 -10.24 13.88 2.51
C GLY A 14 -8.91 13.28 2.06
N VAL A 15 -8.90 12.08 1.46
CA VAL A 15 -7.72 11.59 0.75
C VAL A 15 -7.45 12.52 -0.44
N SER A 16 -6.24 13.09 -0.49
CA SER A 16 -5.82 13.99 -1.55
C SER A 16 -4.95 13.25 -2.56
N GLU A 17 -5.04 13.64 -3.83
CA GLU A 17 -4.10 13.22 -4.88
C GLU A 17 -2.65 13.47 -4.44
N LYS A 18 -2.40 14.58 -3.73
CA LYS A 18 -1.08 14.90 -3.18
C LYS A 18 -0.53 13.82 -2.25
N SER A 19 -1.38 13.18 -1.44
CA SER A 19 -0.92 12.11 -0.54
C SER A 19 -0.59 10.82 -1.29
N MET A 20 -1.16 10.62 -2.49
CA MET A 20 -0.76 9.53 -3.38
C MET A 20 0.59 9.83 -4.01
N ASP A 21 0.79 11.07 -4.48
CA ASP A 21 2.06 11.52 -5.02
C ASP A 21 3.16 11.40 -3.96
N ASP A 22 2.90 11.83 -2.72
CA ASP A 22 3.83 11.70 -1.59
C ASP A 22 4.21 10.21 -1.31
N GLU A 23 3.29 9.26 -1.48
CA GLU A 23 3.58 7.82 -1.32
C GLU A 23 4.44 7.30 -2.48
N ILE A 24 4.18 7.72 -3.73
CA ILE A 24 5.02 7.38 -4.88
C ILE A 24 6.44 7.94 -4.69
N ASP A 25 6.56 9.22 -4.33
CA ASP A 25 7.83 9.86 -4.03
C ASP A 25 8.56 9.14 -2.90
N ALA A 26 7.85 8.70 -1.86
CA ALA A 26 8.44 7.93 -0.77
C ALA A 26 8.98 6.58 -1.24
N ILE A 27 8.27 5.88 -2.14
CA ILE A 27 8.72 4.62 -2.72
C ILE A 27 10.00 4.82 -3.55
N GLU A 28 10.02 5.85 -4.40
CA GLU A 28 11.19 6.21 -5.20
C GLU A 28 12.40 6.59 -4.32
N ASN A 29 12.17 7.42 -3.30
CA ASN A 29 13.21 7.85 -2.35
C ASN A 29 13.78 6.69 -1.54
N ASN A 30 12.97 5.69 -1.20
CA ASN A 30 13.41 4.50 -0.50
C ASN A 30 14.27 3.57 -1.37
N ARG A 31 14.35 3.81 -2.70
CA ARG A 31 15.08 2.98 -3.66
C ARG A 31 14.72 1.49 -3.56
N THR A 32 13.47 1.22 -3.24
CA THR A 32 12.95 -0.15 -3.10
C THR A 32 12.41 -0.69 -4.41
N TRP A 33 12.28 0.15 -5.45
CA TRP A 33 11.73 -0.18 -6.76
C TRP A 33 12.60 0.43 -7.86
N ASP A 34 12.85 -0.35 -8.91
CA ASP A 34 13.44 0.13 -10.15
C ASP A 34 12.46 -0.11 -11.30
N LEU A 35 12.27 0.91 -12.14
CA LEU A 35 11.51 0.76 -13.38
C LEU A 35 12.30 -0.11 -14.35
N MET A 36 11.73 -1.25 -14.74
CA MET A 36 12.35 -2.21 -15.64
C MET A 36 11.36 -2.70 -16.69
N ASP A 37 11.87 -3.04 -17.87
CA ASP A 37 11.08 -3.71 -18.90
C ASP A 37 10.63 -5.09 -18.41
N LEU A 38 9.42 -5.50 -18.82
CA LEU A 38 8.88 -6.80 -18.48
C LEU A 38 9.79 -7.93 -19.01
N PRO A 39 10.37 -8.77 -18.14
CA PRO A 39 11.21 -9.86 -18.60
C PRO A 39 10.42 -10.85 -19.47
N LYS A 40 11.08 -11.39 -20.49
CA LYS A 40 10.45 -12.32 -21.42
C LYS A 40 9.93 -13.56 -20.68
N GLY A 41 8.64 -13.86 -20.85
CA GLY A 41 7.99 -15.02 -20.23
C GLY A 41 7.57 -14.82 -18.77
N LYS A 42 7.55 -13.57 -18.28
CA LYS A 42 6.96 -13.21 -16.99
C LYS A 42 5.66 -12.44 -17.21
N ASP A 43 4.71 -12.66 -16.30
CA ASP A 43 3.46 -11.92 -16.26
C ASP A 43 3.60 -10.69 -15.36
N VAL A 44 2.89 -9.61 -15.72
CA VAL A 44 2.87 -8.39 -14.90
C VAL A 44 1.96 -8.61 -13.69
N ILE A 45 2.51 -8.39 -12.49
CA ILE A 45 1.69 -8.28 -11.28
C ILE A 45 1.13 -6.87 -11.21
N GLY A 46 -0.20 -6.75 -11.29
CA GLY A 46 -0.86 -5.47 -11.10
C GLY A 46 -0.72 -4.95 -9.66
N VAL A 47 -0.77 -3.63 -9.50
CA VAL A 47 -0.86 -2.96 -8.20
C VAL A 47 -2.27 -2.42 -7.98
N ASN A 48 -2.67 -2.26 -6.72
CA ASN A 48 -3.91 -1.64 -6.31
C ASN A 48 -3.65 -0.63 -5.19
N TRP A 49 -4.44 0.44 -5.16
CA TRP A 49 -4.47 1.36 -4.03
C TRP A 49 -5.35 0.82 -2.90
N VAL A 50 -4.83 0.88 -1.67
CA VAL A 50 -5.54 0.53 -0.46
C VAL A 50 -5.68 1.78 0.41
N TYR A 51 -6.92 2.12 0.75
CA TYR A 51 -7.25 3.25 1.60
C TYR A 51 -7.69 2.76 2.97
N LYS A 52 -7.08 3.31 4.01
CA LYS A 52 -7.33 2.91 5.40
C LYS A 52 -7.55 4.14 6.25
N ILE A 53 -8.74 4.24 6.83
CA ILE A 53 -9.07 5.30 7.78
C ILE A 53 -8.83 4.77 9.20
N LYS A 54 -8.02 5.47 9.97
CA LYS A 54 -7.88 5.28 11.41
C LYS A 54 -8.79 6.27 12.12
N TYR A 55 -9.63 5.76 13.00
CA TYR A 55 -10.49 6.56 13.87
C TYR A 55 -9.87 6.64 15.28
N ASN A 56 -10.08 7.77 15.95
CA ASN A 56 -9.84 7.95 17.37
C ASN A 56 -10.88 7.16 18.18
N VAL A 57 -10.64 7.02 19.49
CA VAL A 57 -11.60 6.40 20.43
C VAL A 57 -12.95 7.11 20.40
N ASP A 58 -12.94 8.43 20.14
CA ASP A 58 -14.15 9.27 20.02
C ASP A 58 -14.85 9.15 18.65
N GLY A 59 -14.41 8.24 17.78
CA GLY A 59 -14.99 8.02 16.44
C GLY A 59 -14.60 9.06 15.38
N LYS A 60 -13.84 10.10 15.73
CA LYS A 60 -13.31 11.08 14.77
C LYS A 60 -12.17 10.50 13.94
N VAL A 61 -12.06 10.91 12.67
CA VAL A 61 -10.92 10.54 11.81
C VAL A 61 -9.61 11.03 12.45
N GLN A 62 -8.73 10.09 12.79
CA GLN A 62 -7.40 10.35 13.32
C GLN A 62 -6.39 10.53 12.20
N LYS A 63 -6.39 9.59 11.25
CA LYS A 63 -5.42 9.56 10.15
C LYS A 63 -5.95 8.73 9.00
N GLN A 64 -5.77 9.23 7.79
CA GLN A 64 -5.97 8.47 6.57
C GLN A 64 -4.61 7.95 6.10
N LYS A 65 -4.63 6.75 5.52
CA LYS A 65 -3.45 6.11 4.96
C LYS A 65 -3.81 5.54 3.61
N GLU A 66 -3.11 6.02 2.60
CA GLU A 66 -3.06 5.49 1.26
C GLU A 66 -1.82 4.59 1.17
N LYS A 67 -1.96 3.44 0.52
CA LYS A 67 -0.84 2.52 0.27
C LYS A 67 -0.97 1.93 -1.12
N LEU A 68 0.11 1.91 -1.87
CA LEU A 68 0.20 1.13 -3.09
C LEU A 68 0.63 -0.30 -2.75
N VAL A 69 -0.17 -1.28 -3.16
CA VAL A 69 0.07 -2.70 -2.81
C VAL A 69 -0.03 -3.57 -4.05
N ALA A 70 0.94 -4.47 -4.26
CA ALA A 70 0.86 -5.47 -5.31
C ALA A 70 -0.33 -6.43 -5.08
N ARG A 71 -0.91 -6.95 -6.17
CA ARG A 71 -1.96 -7.98 -6.10
C ARG A 71 -1.38 -9.31 -5.60
N GLY A 72 -1.21 -9.42 -4.29
CA GLY A 72 -0.52 -10.56 -3.65
C GLY A 72 -1.12 -11.93 -3.96
N PHE A 73 -2.42 -12.02 -4.26
CA PHE A 73 -3.06 -13.28 -4.63
C PHE A 73 -2.63 -13.81 -6.02
N THR A 74 -2.02 -12.97 -6.86
CA THR A 74 -1.44 -13.39 -8.13
C THR A 74 0.06 -13.68 -8.03
N GLN A 75 0.65 -13.56 -6.85
CA GLN A 75 2.08 -13.83 -6.65
C GLN A 75 2.31 -15.32 -6.35
N GLN A 76 3.35 -15.89 -6.95
CA GLN A 76 3.78 -17.26 -6.71
C GLN A 76 5.14 -17.31 -6.01
N TYR A 77 5.20 -18.02 -4.88
CA TYR A 77 6.44 -18.28 -4.15
C TYR A 77 7.47 -19.00 -5.03
N GLY A 78 8.71 -18.54 -5.02
CA GLY A 78 9.80 -19.05 -5.85
C GLY A 78 9.76 -18.59 -7.31
N VAL A 79 8.74 -17.82 -7.72
CA VAL A 79 8.63 -17.22 -9.07
C VAL A 79 8.67 -15.70 -8.98
N ASP A 80 7.85 -15.12 -8.10
CA ASP A 80 7.67 -13.67 -7.95
C ASP A 80 8.28 -13.14 -6.65
N TYR A 81 8.36 -13.97 -5.61
CA TYR A 81 9.02 -13.64 -4.36
C TYR A 81 9.66 -14.87 -3.72
N ASN A 82 10.75 -14.66 -2.99
CA ASN A 82 11.49 -15.74 -2.33
C ASN A 82 11.36 -15.72 -0.80
N GLU A 83 10.96 -14.60 -0.21
CA GLU A 83 10.79 -14.44 1.24
C GLU A 83 9.63 -13.48 1.54
N THR A 84 8.92 -13.72 2.65
CA THR A 84 7.83 -12.85 3.13
C THR A 84 8.30 -12.08 4.36
N PHE A 85 8.22 -10.76 4.32
CA PHE A 85 8.47 -9.92 5.49
C PHE A 85 7.20 -9.83 6.35
N ALA A 86 7.25 -10.39 7.55
CA ALA A 86 6.22 -10.13 8.56
C ALA A 86 6.60 -8.88 9.36
N PRO A 87 5.72 -7.88 9.50
CA PRO A 87 6.01 -6.72 10.34
C PRO A 87 6.11 -7.16 11.80
N VAL A 88 7.30 -7.03 12.38
CA VAL A 88 7.56 -7.32 13.80
C VAL A 88 6.84 -6.29 14.67
N ALA A 89 6.14 -6.76 15.69
CA ALA A 89 5.34 -5.95 16.61
C ALA A 89 6.18 -4.92 17.36
N HIS A 90 5.55 -3.78 17.68
CA HIS A 90 6.11 -2.74 18.53
C HIS A 90 6.39 -3.33 19.92
N LEU A 91 7.64 -3.26 20.38
CA LEU A 91 7.99 -3.55 21.76
C LEU A 91 7.68 -2.28 22.55
N ASP A 92 6.56 -2.26 23.26
CA ASP A 92 6.33 -1.26 24.30
C ASP A 92 7.38 -1.50 25.41
N MET A 93 8.35 -0.58 25.54
CA MET A 93 9.20 -0.43 26.72
C MET A 93 8.92 0.92 27.38
#